data_AF-A0A955HZ25-F1
#
_entry.id   AF-A0A955HZ25-F1
#
_cell.length_a   1.000
_cell.length_b   1.000
_cell.length_c   1.000
_cell.angle_alpha   90.00
_cell.angle_beta   90.00
_cell.angle_gamma   90.00
#
_symmetry.space_group_name_H-M   'P 1'
#
loop_
_entity.id
_entity.type
_entity.pdbx_description
1 polymer ?
#
loop_
_entity_poly.entity_id
_entity_poly.type
_entity_poly.pdbx_seq_one_letter_code
_entity_poly.pdbx_strand_id
1 'polypeptide(L)'
;MQYFFIPGRLQDLSTEELKSVLKIFSKSKYSVDATNKGFILVDSDCSAETMREIFNRLGGFVKFGKILSEQEERDFLNKYLSKGRITFGVSRVGIESGSIKVKKLATEIKDYFKQNNVSARYVGGKGLAFLSSAEISGNKVLENGFEIVNLETRVGDLLTGNTVAVQDIDDFTKRDYGRPVADKKMGMLPTKLARIMLNLAELESGSTVWDPFCGSGTILTEAL
;
A
#
# COMPACT_ATOMS: atom_id res chain seq x y z
N MET A 1 14.05 -5.14 -8.98
CA MET A 1 12.59 -5.06 -9.21
C MET A 1 12.11 -3.67 -8.87
N GLN A 2 11.05 -3.20 -9.50
CA GLN A 2 10.49 -1.87 -9.22
C GLN A 2 9.15 -2.02 -8.48
N TYR A 3 9.01 -1.27 -7.40
CA TYR A 3 7.85 -1.25 -6.53
C TYR A 3 7.27 0.16 -6.46
N PHE A 4 5.99 0.25 -6.10
CA PHE A 4 5.34 1.50 -5.77
C PHE A 4 4.77 1.45 -4.37
N PHE A 5 4.81 2.59 -3.68
CA PHE A 5 4.20 2.80 -2.37
C PHE A 5 3.27 4.00 -2.45
N ILE A 6 2.05 3.86 -1.94
CA ILE A 6 1.08 4.96 -1.88
C ILE A 6 1.02 5.46 -0.44
N PRO A 7 1.55 6.68 -0.17
CA PRO A 7 1.52 7.26 1.15
C PRO A 7 0.08 7.64 1.55
N GLY A 8 -0.12 7.80 2.85
CA GLY A 8 -1.32 8.40 3.41
C GLY A 8 -1.27 9.93 3.31
N ARG A 9 -1.90 10.60 4.28
CA ARG A 9 -2.08 12.06 4.25
C ARG A 9 -0.76 12.85 4.30
N LEU A 10 0.24 12.37 5.04
CA LEU A 10 1.50 13.08 5.25
C LEU A 10 2.60 12.47 4.37
N GLN A 11 2.60 12.82 3.09
CA GLN A 11 3.49 12.21 2.10
C GLN A 11 4.97 12.41 2.42
N ASP A 12 5.39 13.63 2.77
CA ASP A 12 6.80 13.92 3.05
C ASP A 12 7.29 13.09 4.24
N LEU A 13 6.49 13.04 5.31
CA LEU A 13 6.79 12.24 6.49
C LEU A 13 6.85 10.74 6.17
N SER A 14 5.91 10.25 5.36
CA SER A 14 5.89 8.83 4.93
C SER A 14 7.09 8.52 4.04
N THR A 15 7.55 9.47 3.22
CA THR A 15 8.73 9.31 2.37
C THR A 15 9.99 9.13 3.21
N GLU A 16 10.17 9.95 4.24
CA GLU A 16 11.31 9.81 5.15
C GLU A 16 11.20 8.52 6.00
N GLU A 17 9.99 8.14 6.44
CA GLU A 17 9.77 6.85 7.10
C GLU A 17 10.24 5.68 6.23
N LEU A 18 9.80 5.64 4.97
CA LEU A 18 10.17 4.58 4.03
C LEU A 18 11.68 4.51 3.82
N LYS A 19 12.35 5.67 3.67
CA LYS A 19 13.82 5.72 3.56
C LYS A 19 14.48 5.14 4.81
N SER A 20 14.04 5.53 6.00
CA SER A 20 14.60 5.04 7.26
C SER A 20 14.41 3.53 7.44
N VAL A 21 13.22 2.99 7.13
CA VAL A 21 12.98 1.54 7.19
C VAL A 21 13.79 0.80 6.13
N LEU A 22 13.90 1.32 4.91
CA LEU A 22 14.73 0.71 3.86
C LEU A 22 16.19 0.62 4.28
N LYS A 23 16.75 1.61 4.99
CA LYS A 23 18.12 1.52 5.52
C LYS A 23 18.30 0.39 6.54
N ILE A 24 17.32 0.18 7.41
CA ILE A 24 17.36 -0.88 8.42
C ILE A 24 17.32 -2.27 7.74
N PHE A 25 16.43 -2.43 6.75
CA PHE A 25 16.17 -3.73 6.13
C PHE A 25 17.08 -4.05 4.95
N SER A 26 17.67 -3.05 4.29
CA SER A 26 18.49 -3.25 3.10
C SER A 26 19.91 -2.73 3.31
N LYS A 27 20.88 -3.65 3.19
CA LYS A 27 22.28 -3.31 2.88
C LYS A 27 22.49 -3.04 1.38
N SER A 28 21.41 -3.11 0.61
CA SER A 28 21.41 -3.09 -0.85
C SER A 28 21.26 -1.68 -1.43
N LYS A 29 21.52 -1.55 -2.73
CA LYS A 29 21.25 -0.30 -3.47
C LYS A 29 19.75 -0.17 -3.69
N TYR A 30 19.18 0.93 -3.23
CA TYR A 30 17.82 1.33 -3.58
C TYR A 30 17.80 2.80 -4.05
N SER A 31 16.84 3.12 -4.91
CA SER A 31 16.49 4.51 -5.25
C SER A 31 15.05 4.78 -4.89
N VAL A 32 14.83 5.92 -4.24
CA VAL A 32 13.50 6.42 -3.89
C VAL A 32 13.23 7.66 -4.72
N ASP A 33 12.28 7.57 -5.66
CA ASP A 33 11.76 8.73 -6.37
C ASP A 33 10.39 9.09 -5.79
N ALA A 34 10.37 10.13 -4.99
CA ALA A 34 9.14 10.69 -4.45
C ALA A 34 8.44 11.47 -5.56
N THR A 35 7.33 10.94 -6.09
CA THR A 35 6.54 11.67 -7.08
C THR A 35 5.61 12.65 -6.36
N ASN A 36 5.46 13.89 -6.83
CA ASN A 36 4.49 14.86 -6.28
C ASN A 36 3.02 14.48 -6.58
N LYS A 37 2.78 13.22 -6.93
CA LYS A 37 1.55 12.68 -7.51
C LYS A 37 0.95 11.55 -6.67
N GLY A 38 1.28 11.48 -5.38
CA GLY A 38 0.64 10.57 -4.43
C GLY A 38 1.12 9.12 -4.47
N PHE A 39 2.31 8.87 -5.02
CA PHE A 39 3.01 7.58 -4.89
C PHE A 39 4.53 7.77 -4.92
N ILE A 40 5.26 6.76 -4.46
CA ILE A 40 6.71 6.72 -4.39
C ILE A 40 7.18 5.49 -5.14
N LEU A 41 8.16 5.64 -6.03
CA LEU A 41 8.80 4.51 -6.70
C LEU A 41 10.04 4.07 -5.93
N VAL A 42 10.20 2.76 -5.81
CA VAL A 42 11.34 2.13 -5.17
C VAL A 42 11.91 1.08 -6.10
N ASP A 43 13.13 1.30 -6.57
CA ASP A 43 13.92 0.26 -7.22
C ASP A 43 14.75 -0.45 -6.16
N SER A 44 14.64 -1.77 -6.10
CA SER A 44 15.34 -2.58 -5.12
C SER A 44 15.54 -4.01 -5.61
N ASP A 45 16.63 -4.64 -5.18
CA ASP A 45 16.93 -6.05 -5.38
C ASP A 45 16.33 -6.96 -4.29
N CYS A 46 15.66 -6.40 -3.28
CA CYS A 46 14.99 -7.17 -2.23
C CYS A 46 13.90 -8.08 -2.80
N SER A 47 13.70 -9.23 -2.14
CA SER A 47 12.61 -10.16 -2.46
C SER A 47 11.24 -9.52 -2.19
N ALA A 48 10.20 -10.10 -2.78
CA ALA A 48 8.83 -9.65 -2.56
C ALA A 48 8.40 -9.84 -1.09
N GLU A 49 8.92 -10.87 -0.42
CA GLU A 49 8.70 -11.16 0.98
C GLU A 49 9.30 -10.08 1.87
N THR A 50 10.57 -9.71 1.65
CA THR A 50 11.22 -8.61 2.39
C THR A 50 10.51 -7.28 2.17
N MET A 51 10.07 -6.99 0.94
CA MET A 51 9.28 -5.78 0.68
C MET A 51 7.93 -5.77 1.41
N ARG A 52 7.31 -6.94 1.59
CA ARG A 52 6.10 -7.08 2.39
C ARG A 52 6.37 -6.84 3.87
N GLU A 53 7.49 -7.34 4.41
CA GLU A 53 7.92 -7.07 5.79
C GLU A 53 8.17 -5.58 6.02
N ILE A 54 8.89 -4.93 5.11
CA ILE A 54 9.10 -3.48 5.11
C ILE A 54 7.74 -2.77 5.14
N PHE A 55 6.82 -3.11 4.23
CA PHE A 55 5.49 -2.49 4.21
C PHE A 55 4.71 -2.68 5.52
N ASN A 56 4.74 -3.88 6.10
CA ASN A 56 4.03 -4.18 7.35
C ASN A 56 4.59 -3.38 8.54
N ARG A 57 5.88 -3.01 8.49
CA ARG A 57 6.51 -2.15 9.50
C ARG A 57 6.13 -0.67 9.35
N LEU A 58 5.75 -0.22 8.16
CA LEU A 58 5.44 1.19 7.92
C LEU A 58 4.08 1.60 8.53
N GLY A 59 4.00 2.81 9.06
CA GLY A 59 2.77 3.45 9.52
C GLY A 59 2.19 4.44 8.50
N GLY A 60 3.02 5.04 7.65
CA GLY A 60 2.67 6.13 6.74
C GLY A 60 1.95 5.72 5.46
N PHE A 61 1.91 4.43 5.11
CA PHE A 61 1.45 3.97 3.81
C PHE A 61 0.11 3.25 3.87
N VAL A 62 -0.67 3.37 2.79
CA VAL A 62 -1.98 2.71 2.67
C VAL A 62 -1.93 1.49 1.76
N LYS A 63 -0.95 1.42 0.86
CA LYS A 63 -0.81 0.38 -0.16
C LYS A 63 0.61 0.31 -0.68
N PHE A 64 1.05 -0.87 -1.07
CA PHE A 64 2.23 -1.06 -1.91
C PHE A 64 1.99 -2.14 -2.97
N GLY A 65 2.79 -2.09 -4.01
CA GLY A 65 2.71 -3.05 -5.10
C GLY A 65 3.95 -3.10 -5.96
N LYS A 66 3.87 -3.93 -7.00
CA LYS A 66 4.96 -4.13 -7.97
C LYS A 66 4.58 -3.43 -9.28
N ILE A 67 5.55 -2.76 -9.91
CA ILE A 67 5.41 -2.28 -11.29
C ILE A 67 5.55 -3.47 -12.25
N LEU A 68 4.69 -3.51 -13.26
CA LEU A 68 4.65 -4.55 -14.28
C LEU A 68 5.05 -3.96 -15.63
N SER A 69 5.96 -4.63 -16.32
CA SER A 69 6.11 -4.46 -17.77
C SER A 69 4.89 -5.01 -18.51
N GLU A 70 4.72 -4.64 -19.78
CA GLU A 70 3.58 -5.12 -20.60
C GLU A 70 3.50 -6.66 -20.66
N GLN A 71 4.65 -7.32 -20.76
CA GLN A 71 4.71 -8.78 -20.76
C GLN A 71 4.32 -9.35 -19.39
N GLU A 72 4.84 -8.79 -18.30
CA GLU A 72 4.49 -9.22 -16.95
C GLU A 72 3.02 -8.98 -16.61
N GLU A 73 2.40 -7.92 -17.15
CA GLU A 73 0.96 -7.67 -17.01
C GLU A 73 0.14 -8.79 -17.64
N ARG A 74 0.46 -9.17 -18.89
CA ARG A 74 -0.21 -10.29 -19.57
C ARG A 74 -0.04 -11.59 -18.78
N ASP A 75 1.18 -11.89 -18.36
CA ASP A 75 1.48 -13.11 -17.59
C ASP A 75 0.80 -13.08 -16.21
N PHE A 76 0.69 -11.91 -15.60
CA PHE A 76 -0.03 -11.73 -14.34
C PHE A 76 -1.53 -12.01 -14.50
N LEU A 77 -2.18 -11.46 -15.53
CA LEU A 77 -3.60 -11.72 -15.79
C LEU A 77 -3.86 -13.18 -16.16
N ASN A 78 -2.98 -13.80 -16.97
CA ASN A 78 -3.06 -15.21 -17.37
C ASN A 78 -3.11 -16.16 -16.16
N LYS A 79 -2.42 -15.85 -15.05
CA LYS A 79 -2.44 -16.67 -13.81
C LYS A 79 -3.84 -16.83 -13.21
N TYR A 80 -4.77 -15.94 -13.55
CA TYR A 80 -6.14 -15.98 -13.05
C TYR A 80 -7.12 -16.68 -13.99
N LEU A 81 -6.69 -17.09 -15.19
CA LEU A 81 -7.56 -17.79 -16.16
C LEU A 81 -7.97 -19.19 -15.70
N SER A 82 -7.18 -19.81 -14.82
CA SER A 82 -7.52 -21.11 -14.23
C SER A 82 -8.54 -21.03 -13.10
N LYS A 83 -8.90 -19.83 -12.64
CA LYS A 83 -9.91 -19.63 -11.58
C LYS A 83 -11.31 -19.61 -12.18
N GLY A 84 -12.29 -20.27 -11.53
CA GLY A 84 -13.69 -20.23 -11.99
C GLY A 84 -14.36 -18.86 -11.84
N ARG A 85 -13.96 -18.08 -10.83
CA ARG A 85 -14.44 -16.72 -10.59
C ARG A 85 -13.35 -15.89 -9.93
N ILE A 86 -13.26 -14.63 -10.33
CA ILE A 86 -12.34 -13.65 -9.74
C ILE A 86 -13.08 -12.38 -9.33
N THR A 87 -12.50 -11.69 -8.35
CA THR A 87 -12.88 -10.32 -7.98
C THR A 87 -11.68 -9.43 -8.23
N PHE A 88 -11.86 -8.34 -8.97
CA PHE A 88 -10.75 -7.46 -9.32
C PHE A 88 -11.09 -5.98 -9.13
N GLY A 89 -10.07 -5.19 -8.84
CA GLY A 89 -10.13 -3.74 -8.73
C GLY A 89 -9.28 -3.04 -9.79
N VAL A 90 -9.62 -1.79 -10.09
CA VAL A 90 -8.80 -0.91 -10.92
C VAL A 90 -8.69 0.44 -10.21
N SER A 91 -7.46 0.87 -9.98
CA SER A 91 -7.14 2.17 -9.40
C SER A 91 -6.25 2.98 -10.33
N ARG A 92 -6.21 4.29 -10.09
CA ARG A 92 -5.35 5.23 -10.78
C ARG A 92 -4.86 6.27 -9.78
N VAL A 93 -3.57 6.57 -9.82
CA VAL A 93 -2.91 7.52 -8.90
C VAL A 93 -2.07 8.50 -9.74
N GLY A 94 -1.96 9.75 -9.28
CA GLY A 94 -1.17 10.79 -9.94
C GLY A 94 -1.89 11.68 -10.93
N ILE A 95 -3.22 11.81 -10.82
CA ILE A 95 -4.04 12.52 -11.81
C ILE A 95 -5.21 13.23 -11.13
N GLU A 96 -5.54 14.41 -11.62
CA GLU A 96 -6.67 15.22 -11.17
C GLU A 96 -8.03 14.80 -11.81
N SER A 97 -8.04 14.02 -12.90
CA SER A 97 -9.26 13.65 -13.65
C SER A 97 -9.23 12.19 -14.15
N GLY A 98 -9.59 11.22 -13.29
CA GLY A 98 -9.27 9.79 -13.51
C GLY A 98 -10.43 8.82 -13.79
N SER A 99 -11.69 9.16 -13.50
CA SER A 99 -12.77 8.16 -13.38
C SER A 99 -13.21 7.49 -14.70
N ILE A 100 -13.10 8.19 -15.83
CA ILE A 100 -13.50 7.67 -17.15
C ILE A 100 -12.55 6.57 -17.62
N LYS A 101 -11.23 6.74 -17.47
CA LYS A 101 -10.24 5.76 -17.93
C LYS A 101 -10.26 4.47 -17.08
N VAL A 102 -10.59 4.59 -15.80
CA VAL A 102 -10.74 3.43 -14.89
C VAL A 102 -11.87 2.49 -15.36
N LYS A 103 -13.03 3.05 -15.75
CA LYS A 103 -14.15 2.24 -16.26
C LYS A 103 -13.82 1.53 -17.58
N LYS A 104 -13.07 2.19 -18.47
CA LYS A 104 -12.64 1.60 -19.74
C LYS A 104 -11.75 0.38 -19.50
N LEU A 105 -10.68 0.53 -18.70
CA LEU A 105 -9.78 -0.58 -18.36
C LEU A 105 -10.51 -1.71 -17.61
N ALA A 106 -11.42 -1.37 -16.69
CA ALA A 106 -12.22 -2.37 -16.01
C ALA A 106 -13.11 -3.19 -16.97
N THR A 107 -13.63 -2.55 -18.02
CA THR A 107 -14.40 -3.23 -19.07
C THR A 107 -13.51 -4.15 -19.89
N GLU A 108 -12.34 -3.67 -20.32
CA GLU A 108 -11.35 -4.45 -21.09
C GLU A 108 -10.90 -5.70 -20.33
N ILE A 109 -10.55 -5.56 -19.04
CA ILE A 109 -10.19 -6.69 -18.18
C ILE A 109 -11.37 -7.68 -18.06
N LYS A 110 -12.58 -7.16 -17.82
CA LYS A 110 -13.77 -8.01 -17.70
C LYS A 110 -14.06 -8.79 -18.98
N ASP A 111 -13.94 -8.16 -20.14
CA ASP A 111 -14.15 -8.79 -21.44
C ASP A 111 -13.08 -9.84 -21.74
N TYR A 112 -11.81 -9.55 -21.40
CA TYR A 112 -10.72 -10.53 -21.51
C TYR A 112 -11.00 -11.81 -20.70
N PHE A 113 -11.41 -11.70 -19.43
CA PHE A 113 -11.76 -12.88 -18.63
C PHE A 113 -13.03 -13.57 -19.14
N LYS A 114 -14.03 -12.82 -19.60
CA LYS A 114 -15.25 -13.37 -20.18
C LYS A 114 -14.98 -14.21 -21.43
N GLN A 115 -14.10 -13.74 -22.32
CA GLN A 115 -13.69 -14.47 -23.52
C GLN A 115 -12.98 -15.79 -23.19
N ASN A 116 -12.33 -15.86 -22.02
CA ASN A 116 -11.67 -17.06 -21.52
C ASN A 116 -12.56 -17.87 -20.55
N ASN A 117 -13.88 -17.67 -20.55
CA ASN A 117 -14.85 -18.39 -19.72
C ASN A 117 -14.66 -18.24 -18.20
N VAL A 118 -14.05 -17.13 -17.75
CA VAL A 118 -13.87 -16.81 -16.34
C VAL A 118 -14.81 -15.69 -15.91
N SER A 119 -15.55 -15.89 -14.83
CA SER A 119 -16.42 -14.86 -14.26
C SER A 119 -15.59 -13.80 -13.52
N ALA A 120 -15.62 -12.55 -13.98
CA ALA A 120 -14.89 -11.45 -13.35
C ALA A 120 -15.83 -10.40 -12.76
N ARG A 121 -15.78 -10.24 -11.43
CA ARG A 121 -16.49 -9.17 -10.70
C ARG A 121 -15.56 -7.98 -10.52
N TYR A 122 -15.93 -6.85 -11.11
CA TYR A 122 -15.27 -5.58 -10.86
C TYR A 122 -15.72 -4.96 -9.53
N VAL A 123 -14.77 -4.51 -8.72
CA VAL A 123 -14.97 -3.69 -7.53
C VAL A 123 -14.56 -2.27 -7.87
N GLY A 124 -15.55 -1.41 -8.02
CA GLY A 124 -15.35 0.02 -8.19
C GLY A 124 -16.70 0.71 -8.32
N GLY A 125 -16.87 1.81 -7.60
CA GLY A 125 -18.17 2.49 -7.63
C GLY A 125 -18.32 3.54 -6.55
N LYS A 126 -17.87 4.76 -6.86
CA LYS A 126 -18.33 6.06 -6.30
C LYS A 126 -17.76 7.26 -7.08
N GLY A 127 -17.43 7.09 -8.36
CA GLY A 127 -16.74 8.13 -9.16
C GLY A 127 -15.27 8.35 -8.78
N LEU A 128 -14.75 7.62 -7.79
CA LEU A 128 -13.37 7.68 -7.36
C LEU A 128 -12.47 6.89 -8.31
N ALA A 129 -11.28 7.44 -8.56
CA ALA A 129 -10.25 6.79 -9.37
C ALA A 129 -9.43 5.77 -8.56
N PHE A 130 -9.67 5.62 -7.25
CA PHE A 130 -8.81 4.87 -6.33
C PHE A 130 -9.63 4.04 -5.34
N LEU A 131 -9.23 2.80 -5.11
CA LEU A 131 -9.79 1.92 -4.08
C LEU A 131 -9.01 2.05 -2.77
N SER A 132 -9.73 2.37 -1.71
CA SER A 132 -9.21 2.39 -0.35
C SER A 132 -8.85 0.99 0.17
N SER A 133 -7.98 0.91 1.18
CA SER A 133 -7.64 -0.36 1.83
C SER A 133 -8.88 -1.05 2.41
N ALA A 134 -9.86 -0.29 2.91
CA ALA A 134 -11.13 -0.83 3.41
C ALA A 134 -11.98 -1.47 2.30
N GLU A 135 -12.06 -0.85 1.12
CA GLU A 135 -12.77 -1.42 -0.03
C GLU A 135 -12.10 -2.69 -0.54
N ILE A 136 -10.76 -2.72 -0.56
CA ILE A 136 -9.97 -3.87 -1.00
C ILE A 136 -10.15 -5.05 -0.05
N SER A 137 -9.99 -4.83 1.26
CA SER A 137 -10.15 -5.87 2.28
C SER A 137 -11.61 -6.32 2.39
N GLY A 138 -12.56 -5.38 2.46
CA GLY A 138 -13.99 -5.68 2.60
C GLY A 138 -14.58 -6.45 1.41
N ASN A 139 -14.05 -6.24 0.20
CA ASN A 139 -14.45 -7.02 -0.99
C ASN A 139 -13.52 -8.22 -1.26
N LYS A 140 -12.53 -8.48 -0.40
CA LYS A 140 -11.58 -9.58 -0.53
C LYS A 140 -10.89 -9.60 -1.90
N VAL A 141 -10.52 -8.42 -2.41
CA VAL A 141 -10.00 -8.25 -3.78
C VAL A 141 -8.69 -9.01 -3.95
N LEU A 142 -7.76 -8.89 -3.01
CA LEU A 142 -6.45 -9.56 -3.10
C LEU A 142 -6.49 -11.05 -2.74
N GLU A 143 -7.51 -11.51 -2.01
CA GLU A 143 -7.73 -12.94 -1.73
C GLU A 143 -8.30 -13.66 -2.96
N ASN A 144 -9.30 -13.05 -3.60
CA ASN A 144 -10.06 -13.69 -4.67
C ASN A 144 -9.62 -13.28 -6.09
N GLY A 145 -8.69 -12.34 -6.21
CA GLY A 145 -8.19 -11.85 -7.48
C GLY A 145 -7.07 -10.85 -7.28
N PHE A 146 -7.23 -9.65 -7.80
CA PHE A 146 -6.15 -8.67 -7.85
C PHE A 146 -6.67 -7.23 -7.99
N GLU A 147 -5.78 -6.27 -7.79
CA GLU A 147 -6.00 -4.90 -8.20
C GLU A 147 -4.90 -4.46 -9.16
N ILE A 148 -5.29 -3.87 -10.28
CA ILE A 148 -4.39 -3.13 -11.18
C ILE A 148 -4.42 -1.66 -10.80
N VAL A 149 -3.25 -1.04 -10.74
CA VAL A 149 -3.07 0.37 -10.41
C VAL A 149 -2.30 1.04 -11.54
N ASN A 150 -2.93 1.99 -12.20
CA ASN A 150 -2.27 2.84 -13.19
C ASN A 150 -1.67 4.06 -12.49
N LEU A 151 -0.36 4.24 -12.60
CA LEU A 151 0.40 5.28 -11.92
C LEU A 151 0.91 6.27 -12.97
N GLU A 152 0.44 7.51 -12.92
CA GLU A 152 0.88 8.53 -13.85
C GLU A 152 2.07 9.31 -13.27
N THR A 153 3.21 9.28 -13.94
CA THR A 153 4.43 9.96 -13.48
C THR A 153 4.33 11.47 -13.70
N ARG A 154 5.32 12.23 -13.20
CA ARG A 154 5.38 13.68 -13.40
C ARG A 154 5.51 14.06 -14.88
N VAL A 155 6.23 13.26 -15.65
CA VAL A 155 6.51 13.50 -17.08
C VAL A 155 5.39 12.99 -18.00
N GLY A 156 4.32 12.41 -17.44
CA GLY A 156 3.14 11.96 -18.18
C GLY A 156 3.16 10.49 -18.56
N ASP A 157 4.22 9.75 -18.23
CA ASP A 157 4.27 8.31 -18.45
C ASP A 157 3.23 7.59 -17.59
N LEU A 158 2.63 6.54 -18.14
CA LEU A 158 1.67 5.71 -17.45
C LEU A 158 2.30 4.36 -17.15
N LEU A 159 2.55 4.10 -15.87
CA LEU A 159 3.04 2.81 -15.40
C LEU A 159 1.86 1.94 -14.96
N THR A 160 1.91 0.65 -15.25
CA THR A 160 0.97 -0.34 -14.71
C THR A 160 1.62 -1.03 -13.52
N GLY A 161 0.89 -1.15 -12.41
CA GLY A 161 1.31 -1.94 -11.27
C GLY A 161 0.21 -2.86 -10.77
N ASN A 162 0.57 -3.89 -10.03
CA ASN A 162 -0.37 -4.68 -9.26
C ASN A 162 -0.17 -4.44 -7.76
N THR A 163 -1.27 -4.32 -7.03
CA THR A 163 -1.23 -4.23 -5.57
C THR A 163 -0.76 -5.56 -4.98
N VAL A 164 0.17 -5.48 -4.04
CA VAL A 164 0.73 -6.64 -3.33
C VAL A 164 0.16 -6.73 -1.91
N ALA A 165 0.01 -5.60 -1.23
CA ALA A 165 -0.75 -5.51 0.01
C ALA A 165 -1.33 -4.11 0.24
N VAL A 166 -2.29 -4.06 1.13
CA VAL A 166 -2.89 -2.82 1.66
C VAL A 166 -2.72 -2.78 3.16
N GLN A 167 -2.75 -1.57 3.73
CA GLN A 167 -2.68 -1.38 5.18
C GLN A 167 -3.81 -2.14 5.89
N ASP A 168 -3.45 -2.85 6.94
CA ASP A 168 -4.40 -3.50 7.83
C ASP A 168 -5.05 -2.46 8.75
N ILE A 169 -6.16 -1.90 8.30
CA ILE A 169 -6.90 -0.87 9.03
C ILE A 169 -7.44 -1.43 10.35
N ASP A 170 -7.86 -2.70 10.37
CA ASP A 170 -8.49 -3.31 11.53
C ASP A 170 -7.46 -3.52 12.65
N ASP A 171 -6.25 -3.94 12.30
CA ASP A 171 -5.13 -4.09 13.22
C ASP A 171 -4.69 -2.74 13.84
N PHE A 172 -4.57 -1.68 13.04
CA PHE A 172 -4.32 -0.33 13.57
C PHE A 172 -5.46 0.16 14.46
N THR A 173 -6.71 -0.09 14.08
CA THR A 173 -7.89 0.27 14.87
C THR A 173 -7.92 -0.48 16.19
N LYS A 174 -7.57 -1.77 16.18
CA LYS A 174 -7.48 -2.61 17.38
C LYS A 174 -6.39 -2.12 18.32
N ARG A 175 -5.21 -1.73 17.83
CA ARG A 175 -4.15 -1.15 18.68
C ARG A 175 -4.50 0.22 19.26
N ASP A 176 -5.31 1.00 18.54
CA ASP A 176 -5.72 2.33 18.98
C ASP A 176 -6.83 2.27 20.04
N TYR A 177 -7.89 1.48 19.79
CA TYR A 177 -9.07 1.40 20.66
C TYR A 177 -9.06 0.22 21.63
N GLY A 178 -8.27 -0.83 21.38
CA GLY A 178 -8.22 -2.04 22.21
C GLY A 178 -7.31 -1.92 23.43
N ARG A 179 -6.90 -0.71 23.81
CA ARG A 179 -6.03 -0.49 24.95
C ARG A 179 -6.80 -0.63 26.27
N PRO A 180 -6.18 -1.18 27.33
CA PRO A 180 -6.84 -1.32 28.64
C PRO A 180 -7.37 0.00 29.20
N VAL A 181 -6.67 1.11 28.93
CA VAL A 181 -7.04 2.46 29.35
C VAL A 181 -6.86 3.42 28.17
N ALA A 182 -7.92 4.15 27.81
CA ALA A 182 -7.89 5.21 26.80
C ALA A 182 -8.24 6.55 27.45
N ASP A 183 -7.29 7.48 27.49
CA ASP A 183 -7.54 8.84 27.98
C ASP A 183 -7.80 9.79 26.80
N LYS A 184 -9.06 9.84 26.37
CA LYS A 184 -9.49 10.73 25.28
C LYS A 184 -9.45 12.22 25.65
N LYS A 185 -9.38 12.57 26.94
CA LYS A 185 -9.41 13.97 27.39
C LYS A 185 -8.06 14.66 27.23
N MET A 186 -6.96 13.91 27.38
CA MET A 186 -5.59 14.43 27.23
C MET A 186 -5.12 14.53 25.76
N GLY A 187 -5.91 13.99 24.82
CA GLY A 187 -5.48 13.79 23.45
C GLY A 187 -4.64 12.51 23.31
N MET A 188 -4.80 11.80 22.19
CA MET A 188 -4.08 10.55 21.95
C MET A 188 -3.20 10.70 20.72
N LEU A 189 -1.91 10.36 20.86
CA LEU A 189 -1.01 10.21 19.74
C LEU A 189 -1.52 9.04 18.88
N PRO A 190 -1.80 9.22 17.57
CA PRO A 190 -2.25 8.11 16.73
C PRO A 190 -1.17 7.01 16.64
N THR A 191 -1.56 5.74 16.74
CA THR A 191 -0.66 4.57 16.61
C THR A 191 0.23 4.65 15.37
N LYS A 192 -0.34 5.03 14.23
CA LYS A 192 0.39 5.20 12.96
C LYS A 192 1.51 6.24 13.07
N LEU A 193 1.28 7.36 13.76
CA LEU A 193 2.28 8.41 13.93
C LEU A 193 3.39 7.96 14.90
N ALA A 194 3.04 7.28 15.98
CA ALA A 194 4.03 6.69 16.89
C ALA A 194 4.95 5.69 16.17
N ARG A 195 4.38 4.80 15.33
CA ARG A 195 5.14 3.87 14.47
C ARG A 195 6.08 4.59 13.51
N ILE A 196 5.60 5.65 12.85
CA ILE A 196 6.44 6.49 11.99
C ILE A 196 7.60 7.09 12.78
N MET A 197 7.37 7.63 13.97
CA MET A 197 8.42 8.21 14.81
C MET A 197 9.51 7.18 15.18
N LEU A 198 9.10 5.96 15.54
CA LEU A 198 10.02 4.85 15.84
C LEU A 198 10.84 4.45 14.61
N ASN A 199 10.20 4.39 13.44
CA ASN A 199 10.87 4.07 12.19
C ASN A 199 11.90 5.14 11.80
N LEU A 200 11.58 6.43 12.00
CA LEU A 200 12.51 7.55 11.76
C LEU A 200 13.70 7.56 12.72
N ALA A 201 13.59 6.94 13.90
CA ALA A 201 14.71 6.75 14.80
C ALA A 201 15.68 5.64 14.34
N GLU A 202 15.39 4.96 13.21
CA GLU A 202 16.25 3.96 12.57
C GLU A 202 16.69 2.82 13.52
N LEU A 203 15.78 2.44 14.44
CA LEU A 203 16.05 1.43 15.46
C LEU A 203 16.02 0.01 14.90
N GLU A 204 17.08 -0.76 15.16
CA GLU A 204 17.15 -2.19 14.86
C GLU A 204 16.30 -3.02 15.83
N SER A 205 15.92 -4.23 15.40
CA SER A 205 15.21 -5.16 16.30
C SER A 205 16.06 -5.48 17.54
N GLY A 206 15.43 -5.44 18.72
CA GLY A 206 16.12 -5.60 20.00
C GLY A 206 16.71 -4.31 20.59
N SER A 207 16.60 -3.17 19.90
CA SER A 207 16.96 -1.86 20.46
C SER A 207 16.07 -1.50 21.66
N THR A 208 16.61 -0.72 22.60
CA THR A 208 15.85 -0.19 23.74
C THR A 208 15.27 1.19 23.41
N VAL A 209 13.96 1.35 23.61
CA VAL A 209 13.26 2.64 23.45
C VAL A 209 12.97 3.25 24.81
N TRP A 210 13.36 4.51 24.99
CA TRP A 210 13.02 5.32 26.17
C TRP A 210 12.13 6.50 25.75
N ASP A 211 10.96 6.59 26.36
CA ASP A 211 10.05 7.72 26.22
C ASP A 211 9.82 8.38 27.60
N PRO A 212 10.54 9.47 27.92
CA PRO A 212 10.46 10.13 29.22
C PRO A 212 9.12 10.84 29.45
N PHE A 213 8.26 10.91 28.43
CA PHE A 213 6.93 11.51 28.48
C PHE A 213 5.85 10.54 27.99
N CYS A 214 6.03 9.24 28.28
CA CYS A 214 5.26 8.16 27.67
C CYS A 214 3.73 8.23 27.85
N GLY A 215 3.23 8.91 28.87
CA GLY A 215 1.78 9.06 29.12
C GLY A 215 1.07 7.71 29.10
N SER A 216 0.15 7.51 28.14
CA SER A 216 -0.58 6.25 27.94
C SER A 216 0.25 5.12 27.28
N GLY A 217 1.54 5.34 27.03
CA GLY A 217 2.48 4.35 26.51
C GLY A 217 2.35 4.07 25.01
N THR A 218 1.81 5.02 24.21
CA THR A 218 1.55 4.78 22.77
C THR A 218 2.82 4.44 21.99
N ILE A 219 3.88 5.22 22.17
CA ILE A 219 5.17 4.97 21.49
C ILE A 219 5.76 3.64 21.94
N LEU A 220 5.76 3.38 23.25
CA LEU A 220 6.28 2.11 23.79
C LEU A 220 5.49 0.90 23.30
N THR A 221 4.16 1.02 23.13
CA THR A 221 3.32 -0.08 22.63
C THR A 221 3.62 -0.39 21.17
N GLU A 222 3.88 0.62 20.33
CA GLU A 222 4.27 0.40 18.92
C GLU A 222 5.74 -0.03 18.77
N ALA A 223 6.56 0.08 19.82
CA ALA A 223 7.94 -0.39 19.84
C ALA A 223 8.07 -1.89 20.19
N LEU A 224 7.00 -2.52 20.69
CA LEU A 224 6.90 -3.95 20.98
C LEU A 224 6.47 -4.74 19.74
#